data_AF-A0A522DHX1-F1
#
_entry.id   AF-A0A522DHX1-F1
#
_cell.length_a   1.000
_cell.length_b   1.000
_cell.length_c   1.000
_cell.angle_alpha   90.00
_cell.angle_beta   90.00
_cell.angle_gamma   90.00
#
_symmetry.space_group_name_H-M   'P 1'
#
loop_
_entity.id
_entity.type
_entity.pdbx_description
1 polymer ?
#
loop_
_entity_poly.entity_id
_entity_poly.type
_entity_poly.pdbx_seq_one_letter_code
_entity_poly.pdbx_strand_id
1 'polypeptide(L)' 'AIDYLSKKIIHGGAGVWGEVPMAAHPNLSEDDAKTLAKYVLLLKK' A
#
# COMPACT_ATOMS: atom_id res chain seq x y z
N ALA A 1 9.76 5.13 -0.12
CA ALA A 1 8.75 4.52 -1.01
C ALA A 1 8.03 3.35 -0.34
N ILE A 2 8.77 2.35 0.16
CA ILE A 2 8.19 1.19 0.88
C ILE A 2 7.28 1.64 2.03
N ASP A 3 7.77 2.50 2.93
CA ASP A 3 6.98 2.97 4.08
C ASP A 3 5.76 3.81 3.70
N TYR A 4 5.83 4.51 2.55
CA TYR A 4 4.70 5.27 2.05
C TYR A 4 3.59 4.34 1.52
N LEU A 5 3.99 3.34 0.72
CA LEU A 5 3.07 2.36 0.17
C LEU A 5 2.51 1.44 1.25
N SER A 6 3.30 1.00 2.23
CA SER A 6 2.82 0.17 3.33
C SER A 6 1.75 0.89 4.16
N LYS A 7 1.96 2.17 4.49
CA LYS A 7 0.95 3.00 5.17
C LYS A 7 -0.30 3.19 4.34
N LYS A 8 -0.18 3.41 3.02
CA LYS A 8 -1.34 3.48 2.12
C LYS A 8 -2.10 2.16 2.07
N ILE A 9 -1.41 1.01 2.03
CA ILE A 9 -2.04 -0.31 2.03
C ILE A 9 -2.85 -0.53 3.32
N ILE A 10 -2.31 -0.17 4.48
CA ILE A 10 -3.00 -0.37 5.78
C ILE A 10 -4.16 0.61 5.95
N HIS A 11 -3.94 1.89 5.69
CA HIS A 11 -4.91 2.95 6.00
C HIS A 11 -5.87 3.27 4.84
N GLY A 12 -5.63 2.71 3.66
CA GLY A 12 -6.36 3.09 2.46
C GLY A 12 -6.03 4.50 1.97
N GLY A 13 -6.85 5.00 1.06
CA GLY A 13 -6.74 6.37 0.54
C GLY A 13 -7.33 6.54 -0.85
N ALA A 14 -7.49 7.79 -1.28
CA ALA A 14 -8.02 8.17 -2.58
C ALA A 14 -7.11 9.19 -3.29
N GLY A 15 -7.41 9.48 -4.57
CA GLY A 15 -6.87 10.62 -5.31
C GLY A 15 -5.58 10.35 -6.10
N VAL A 16 -4.77 9.35 -5.72
CA VAL A 16 -3.52 9.05 -6.43
C VAL A 16 -3.76 8.39 -7.79
N TRP A 17 -4.77 7.53 -7.89
CA TRP A 17 -5.10 6.76 -9.10
C TRP A 17 -6.52 7.03 -9.61
N GLY A 18 -7.20 8.03 -9.06
CA GLY A 18 -8.59 8.36 -9.33
C GLY A 18 -9.38 8.66 -8.06
N GLU A 19 -10.68 8.92 -8.24
CA GLU A 19 -11.59 9.33 -7.16
C GLU A 19 -12.06 8.16 -6.29
N VAL A 20 -11.99 6.93 -6.82
CA VAL A 20 -12.40 5.73 -6.08
C VAL A 20 -11.38 5.43 -4.96
N PRO A 21 -11.80 5.40 -3.69
CA PRO A 21 -10.91 5.12 -2.57
C PRO A 21 -10.54 3.64 -2.48
N MET A 22 -9.30 3.36 -2.10
CA MET A 22 -8.89 2.05 -1.59
C MET A 22 -9.33 1.93 -0.13
N ALA A 23 -10.03 0.85 0.22
CA ALA A 23 -10.43 0.56 1.59
C ALA A 23 -9.22 0.27 2.49
N ALA A 24 -9.34 0.55 3.79
CA ALA A 24 -8.30 0.24 4.77
C ALA A 24 -8.23 -1.28 5.03
N HIS A 25 -7.02 -1.78 5.28
CA HIS A 25 -6.74 -3.19 5.61
C HIS A 25 -6.24 -3.29 7.06
N PRO A 26 -7.10 -3.08 8.09
CA PRO A 26 -6.67 -2.93 9.48
C PRO A 26 -6.10 -4.22 10.12
N ASN A 27 -6.42 -5.38 9.55
CA ASN A 27 -5.95 -6.67 10.04
C ASN A 27 -4.57 -7.06 9.48
N LEU A 28 -3.99 -6.24 8.60
CA LEU A 28 -2.68 -6.48 8.02
C LEU A 28 -1.58 -5.90 8.92
N SER A 29 -0.54 -6.69 9.19
CA SER A 29 0.62 -6.22 9.94
C SER A 29 1.45 -5.22 9.12
N GLU A 30 2.23 -4.37 9.79
CA GLU A 30 3.11 -3.42 9.10
C GLU A 30 4.20 -4.15 8.29
N ASP A 31 4.71 -5.27 8.79
CA ASP A 31 5.75 -6.05 8.13
C ASP A 31 5.23 -6.73 6.86
N ASP A 32 4.01 -7.27 6.88
CA ASP A 32 3.38 -7.83 5.69
C ASP A 32 3.09 -6.74 4.66
N ALA A 33 2.60 -5.57 5.09
CA ALA A 33 2.37 -4.43 4.22
C ALA A 33 3.67 -3.92 3.56
N LYS A 34 4.78 -3.91 4.30
CA LYS A 34 6.12 -3.60 3.75
C LYS A 34 6.58 -4.67 2.75
N THR A 35 6.28 -5.93 3.00
CA THR A 35 6.60 -7.04 2.08
C THR A 35 5.84 -6.90 0.76
N LEU A 36 4.54 -6.58 0.81
CA LEU A 36 3.74 -6.29 -0.39
C LEU A 36 4.28 -5.07 -1.15
N ALA A 37 4.61 -3.98 -0.44
CA ALA A 37 5.18 -2.79 -1.06
C ALA A 37 6.52 -3.08 -1.75
N LYS A 38 7.40 -3.89 -1.14
CA LYS A 38 8.64 -4.36 -1.77
C LYS A 38 8.35 -5.18 -3.02
N TYR A 39 7.44 -6.15 -2.93
CA TYR A 39 7.07 -7.00 -4.07
C TYR A 39 6.59 -6.18 -5.28
N VAL A 40 5.69 -5.20 -5.07
CA VAL A 40 5.21 -4.31 -6.13
C VAL A 40 6.35 -3.49 -6.75
N LEU A 41 7.27 -2.97 -5.94
CA LEU A 41 8.38 -2.16 -6.43
C LEU A 41 9.43 -2.97 -7.21
N LEU A 42 9.55 -4.28 -6.95
CA LEU A 42 10.42 -5.17 -7.73
C LEU A 42 9.90 -5.42 -9.14
N LEU A 43 8.61 -5.20 -9.40
CA LEU A 43 8.00 -5.43 -10.71
C LEU A 43 8.29 -4.30 -11.71
N LYS A 44 8.98 -3.22 -11.31
CA LYS A 44 9.50 -2.22 -12.24
C LYS A 44 10.66 -2.81 -13.03
N LYS A 45 10.43 -3.05 -14.33
CA LYS A 45 11.50 -3.08 -15.34
C LYS A 45 12.16 -1.72 -15.46
#